data_AF-A0A1H7FJ14-F1
#
_entry.id   AF-A0A1H7FJ14-F1
#
_cell.length_a   1.000
_cell.length_b   1.000
_cell.length_c   1.000
_cell.angle_alpha   90.00
_cell.angle_beta   90.00
_cell.angle_gamma   90.00
#
_symmetry.space_group_name_H-M   'P 1'
#
loop_
_entity.id
_entity.type
_entity.pdbx_description
1 polymer ?
#
loop_
_entity_poly.entity_id
_entity_poly.type
_entity_poly.pdbx_seq_one_letter_code
_entity_poly.pdbx_strand_id
1 'polypeptide(L)'
;MSKKPYLAALSLLLASTIALSGCEQDQEDVNQDDTNEIEENEPTETDEQNGIESDDELEDAESEESADTEEDEPEDSEEEMASIFGLQEDLVYISADRLSVRADSSEDSESRGSLSKGNEVRVLEEVENGDVTWYQIAHHNPDVNEGWVSAEFTVSDLNELHESTDFDDEKMNEFFTSPTLFEDNRVVAYYGHPNSEIMGIVGRHSVEDLIDLLEETTQTYDDADEDKGAVPAIYLVYGTVQPGGVVHKMNYDLVMSYIEAAYQRGVLVYIDHQMGRNHPTYSINEILSFLRYPNVHLALDPEWRTERPMQEVGHITGSELNDVQERMQEYIETHEIQGTRQFVFHQFVEKMIVDVEDISADYDPVLLVHNTSGWGAPEGKRATHEKVTEASEVPYKGFKLWYHFSDQPGVHYDNPLMTPEEVLDLDPQPGLIIYQ
;
A
#
# COMPACT_ATOMS: atom_id res chain seq x y z
N MET A 1 -29.53 20.88 2.31
CA MET A 1 -28.85 22.00 3.00
C MET A 1 -27.78 22.53 2.06
N SER A 2 -27.50 23.84 2.05
CA SER A 2 -26.74 24.51 0.99
C SER A 2 -25.26 24.10 1.00
N LYS A 3 -24.76 23.46 -0.07
CA LYS A 3 -23.32 23.19 -0.31
C LYS A 3 -22.54 24.52 -0.23
N LYS A 4 -21.44 24.57 0.55
CA LYS A 4 -20.52 25.72 0.63
C LYS A 4 -19.47 25.57 -0.48
N PRO A 5 -19.24 26.59 -1.34
CA PRO A 5 -18.22 26.49 -2.36
C PRO A 5 -16.85 26.83 -1.75
N TYR A 6 -15.89 25.91 -1.78
CA TYR A 6 -14.49 26.21 -1.54
C TYR A 6 -13.70 26.05 -2.85
N LEU A 7 -13.04 27.15 -3.22
CA LEU A 7 -11.93 27.30 -4.17
C LEU A 7 -12.06 26.70 -5.58
N ALA A 8 -12.59 27.50 -6.51
CA ALA A 8 -12.22 27.44 -7.93
C ALA A 8 -11.84 28.84 -8.40
N ALA A 9 -10.54 29.12 -8.60
CA ALA A 9 -10.04 30.15 -9.52
C ALA A 9 -8.51 30.29 -9.46
N LEU A 10 -7.77 29.68 -10.40
CA LEU A 10 -6.76 30.37 -11.22
C LEU A 10 -6.23 29.46 -12.35
N SER A 11 -6.79 29.59 -13.56
CA SER A 11 -6.16 29.04 -14.77
C SER A 11 -5.94 30.15 -15.78
N LEU A 12 -4.67 30.35 -16.17
CA LEU A 12 -4.24 31.41 -17.09
C LEU A 12 -3.64 30.76 -18.34
N LEU A 13 -4.41 30.85 -19.43
CA LEU A 13 -4.11 30.41 -20.78
C LEU A 13 -2.74 30.90 -21.29
N LEU A 14 -1.95 29.97 -21.84
CA LEU A 14 -1.03 30.27 -22.93
C LEU A 14 -1.25 29.30 -24.10
N ALA A 15 -1.90 29.82 -25.15
CA ALA A 15 -1.96 29.19 -26.45
C ALA A 15 -0.63 29.40 -27.20
N SER A 16 -0.09 28.33 -27.79
CA SER A 16 0.89 28.44 -28.88
C SER A 16 0.54 27.48 -29.99
N THR A 17 0.13 28.08 -31.10
CA THR A 17 -0.11 27.46 -32.40
C THR A 17 1.20 27.08 -33.08
N ILE A 18 1.35 25.83 -33.49
CA ILE A 18 2.25 25.47 -34.60
C ILE A 18 1.51 24.53 -35.56
N ALA A 19 1.42 24.99 -36.81
CA ALA A 19 0.89 24.25 -37.94
C ALA A 19 2.04 23.90 -38.89
N LEU A 20 2.18 22.61 -39.26
CA LEU A 20 2.87 22.09 -40.46
C LEU A 20 2.23 20.71 -40.72
N SER A 21 1.28 20.54 -41.65
CA SER A 21 1.42 20.39 -43.11
C SER A 21 2.36 19.27 -43.58
N GLY A 22 1.76 18.12 -43.91
CA GLY A 22 1.98 17.37 -45.17
C GLY A 22 2.98 16.21 -45.15
N CYS A 23 2.51 14.98 -45.39
CA CYS A 23 2.60 14.30 -46.70
C CYS A 23 1.96 12.90 -46.66
N GLU A 24 1.49 12.48 -47.82
CA GLU A 24 0.56 11.40 -48.13
C GLU A 24 1.28 10.22 -48.82
N GLN A 25 0.68 9.02 -48.72
CA GLN A 25 0.87 7.78 -49.50
C GLN A 25 2.20 7.00 -49.28
N ASP A 26 2.20 5.68 -49.04
CA ASP A 26 1.66 4.61 -49.89
C ASP A 26 1.39 3.28 -49.13
N GLN A 27 0.46 2.49 -49.68
CA GLN A 27 0.10 1.12 -49.29
C GLN A 27 1.11 0.09 -49.83
N GLU A 28 1.30 -1.02 -49.14
CA GLU A 28 1.43 -2.35 -49.78
C GLU A 28 0.98 -3.47 -48.82
N ASP A 29 0.03 -4.27 -49.29
CA ASP A 29 -0.53 -5.50 -48.71
C ASP A 29 0.50 -6.63 -48.66
N VAL A 30 0.54 -7.41 -47.57
CA VAL A 30 0.85 -8.85 -47.61
C VAL A 30 -0.01 -9.61 -46.61
N ASN A 31 -0.86 -10.48 -47.15
CA ASN A 31 -1.61 -11.55 -46.48
C ASN A 31 -0.71 -12.76 -46.16
N GLN A 32 -0.90 -13.36 -44.99
CA GLN A 32 -0.71 -14.79 -44.62
C GLN A 32 -1.15 -14.89 -43.15
N ASP A 33 -2.38 -15.27 -42.82
CA ASP A 33 -2.94 -16.63 -42.76
C ASP A 33 -1.97 -17.64 -42.12
N ASP A 34 -2.16 -17.89 -40.82
CA ASP A 34 -1.91 -19.17 -40.19
C ASP A 34 -2.77 -19.27 -38.91
N THR A 35 -3.91 -19.93 -39.09
CA THR A 35 -4.76 -20.52 -38.05
C THR A 35 -4.00 -21.58 -37.27
N ASN A 36 -4.11 -21.58 -35.93
CA ASN A 36 -3.99 -22.80 -35.16
C ASN A 36 -5.02 -22.80 -34.02
N GLU A 37 -6.06 -23.59 -34.24
CA GLU A 37 -6.99 -24.12 -33.25
C GLU A 37 -6.22 -24.95 -32.21
N ILE A 38 -6.58 -24.83 -30.94
CA ILE A 38 -6.31 -25.87 -29.95
C ILE A 38 -7.65 -26.27 -29.35
N GLU A 39 -7.99 -27.53 -29.62
CA GLU A 39 -9.20 -28.23 -29.24
C GLU A 39 -9.32 -28.43 -27.72
N GLU A 40 -10.56 -28.30 -27.27
CA GLU A 40 -11.10 -28.82 -26.01
C GLU A 40 -10.83 -30.32 -25.85
N ASN A 41 -10.54 -30.76 -24.62
CA ASN A 41 -10.83 -32.13 -24.20
C ASN A 41 -11.13 -32.17 -22.70
N GLU A 42 -12.40 -32.36 -22.37
CA GLU A 42 -12.82 -33.00 -21.12
C GLU A 42 -12.36 -34.47 -21.08
N PRO A 43 -12.35 -35.08 -19.89
CA PRO A 43 -13.16 -36.30 -19.77
C PRO A 43 -13.96 -36.40 -18.47
N THR A 44 -15.27 -36.54 -18.67
CA THR A 44 -16.22 -37.52 -18.08
C THR A 44 -15.87 -38.28 -16.80
N GLU A 45 -16.86 -38.20 -15.89
CA GLU A 45 -17.18 -39.09 -14.77
C GLU A 45 -17.22 -40.59 -15.13
N THR A 46 -16.83 -41.42 -14.16
CA THR A 46 -17.47 -42.72 -13.91
C THR A 46 -17.52 -42.99 -12.41
N ASP A 47 -18.74 -43.11 -11.89
CA ASP A 47 -19.12 -43.76 -10.63
C ASP A 47 -18.66 -45.22 -10.59
N GLU A 48 -18.21 -45.69 -9.41
CA GLU A 48 -18.62 -47.01 -8.92
C GLU A 48 -18.53 -47.07 -7.38
N GLN A 49 -19.70 -47.24 -6.75
CA GLN A 49 -19.89 -47.60 -5.35
C GLN A 49 -19.40 -49.03 -5.08
N ASN A 50 -18.82 -49.25 -3.89
CA ASN A 50 -19.21 -50.37 -3.04
C ASN A 50 -18.70 -50.15 -1.61
N GLY A 51 -19.63 -50.12 -0.66
CA GLY A 51 -19.34 -50.20 0.77
C GLY A 51 -19.18 -51.65 1.25
N ILE A 52 -18.71 -51.79 2.49
CA ILE A 52 -19.43 -52.39 3.63
C ILE A 52 -18.41 -52.63 4.77
N GLU A 53 -18.63 -51.85 5.83
CA GLU A 53 -18.74 -52.16 7.28
C GLU A 53 -17.78 -53.09 8.04
N SER A 54 -17.74 -52.74 9.34
CA SER A 54 -17.62 -53.53 10.57
C SER A 54 -16.21 -53.79 11.07
N ASP A 55 -15.89 -53.66 12.37
CA ASP A 55 -16.64 -53.26 13.56
C ASP A 55 -15.63 -53.21 14.74
N ASP A 56 -16.05 -52.55 15.83
CA ASP A 56 -15.73 -52.83 17.25
C ASP A 56 -14.29 -52.62 17.76
N GLU A 57 -14.02 -52.20 19.00
CA GLU A 57 -14.83 -51.79 20.16
C GLU A 57 -13.86 -51.09 21.16
N LEU A 58 -14.47 -50.36 22.08
CA LEU A 58 -13.90 -49.62 23.22
C LEU A 58 -13.27 -50.55 24.29
N GLU A 59 -12.37 -50.04 25.12
CA GLU A 59 -12.58 -49.93 26.60
C GLU A 59 -11.37 -49.33 27.36
N ASP A 60 -11.72 -48.75 28.50
CA ASP A 60 -10.99 -47.87 29.43
C ASP A 60 -9.81 -48.49 30.20
N ALA A 61 -8.96 -47.63 30.79
CA ALA A 61 -8.64 -47.64 32.23
C ALA A 61 -7.61 -46.58 32.67
N GLU A 62 -7.92 -45.89 33.77
CA GLU A 62 -7.05 -45.01 34.56
C GLU A 62 -5.95 -45.77 35.34
N SER A 63 -4.80 -45.11 35.63
CA SER A 63 -4.12 -45.19 36.93
C SER A 63 -2.94 -44.19 37.05
N GLU A 64 -2.84 -43.54 38.22
CA GLU A 64 -1.79 -42.61 38.66
C GLU A 64 -0.45 -43.26 39.09
N GLU A 65 0.59 -42.41 39.17
CA GLU A 65 1.70 -42.29 40.15
C GLU A 65 3.18 -42.35 39.66
N SER A 66 3.81 -41.17 39.76
CA SER A 66 5.17 -40.81 40.24
C SER A 66 6.45 -41.46 39.68
N ALA A 67 7.39 -40.65 39.17
CA ALA A 67 8.58 -40.19 39.92
C ALA A 67 9.62 -39.48 39.00
N ASP A 68 9.98 -38.26 39.39
CA ASP A 68 11.20 -37.46 39.16
C ASP A 68 12.18 -37.86 38.05
N THR A 69 12.47 -36.95 37.12
CA THR A 69 13.85 -36.40 36.95
C THR A 69 13.90 -35.18 36.00
N GLU A 70 14.58 -34.15 36.52
CA GLU A 70 15.37 -33.11 35.85
C GLU A 70 14.67 -31.92 35.16
N GLU A 71 15.02 -30.76 35.71
CA GLU A 71 14.79 -29.40 35.22
C GLU A 71 15.42 -29.23 33.83
N ASP A 72 14.57 -28.95 32.83
CA ASP A 72 14.97 -28.32 31.58
C ASP A 72 13.91 -27.25 31.29
N GLU A 73 14.23 -26.00 31.61
CA GLU A 73 13.59 -24.87 30.95
C GLU A 73 14.33 -24.58 29.65
N PRO A 74 13.59 -24.44 28.55
CA PRO A 74 14.00 -23.49 27.53
C PRO A 74 12.89 -22.47 27.25
N GLU A 75 13.33 -21.21 27.32
CA GLU A 75 13.03 -20.19 26.32
C GLU A 75 11.61 -19.59 26.33
N ASP A 76 11.34 -18.81 27.37
CA ASP A 76 10.70 -17.50 27.18
C ASP A 76 11.64 -16.62 26.31
N SER A 77 11.59 -16.80 24.99
CA SER A 77 12.21 -15.89 24.01
C SER A 77 11.30 -15.58 22.83
N GLU A 78 10.02 -15.95 22.89
CA GLU A 78 9.03 -15.66 21.84
C GLU A 78 8.02 -14.56 22.27
N GLU A 79 8.02 -14.13 23.54
CA GLU A 79 7.14 -13.05 24.05
C GLU A 79 7.82 -11.66 24.15
N GLU A 80 9.06 -11.50 23.67
CA GLU A 80 9.75 -10.19 23.63
C GLU A 80 9.86 -9.60 22.20
N MET A 81 8.88 -9.90 21.35
CA MET A 81 8.67 -9.25 20.04
C MET A 81 7.35 -8.46 19.97
N ALA A 82 6.78 -8.15 21.13
CA ALA A 82 5.62 -7.29 21.31
C ALA A 82 6.01 -6.09 22.16
N SER A 83 6.52 -5.05 21.50
CA SER A 83 6.64 -3.64 21.91
C SER A 83 7.78 -2.98 21.12
N ILE A 84 7.90 -1.68 21.29
CA ILE A 84 9.16 -0.92 21.27
C ILE A 84 9.45 -0.13 20.00
N PHE A 85 8.56 0.81 19.64
CA PHE A 85 9.00 2.22 19.59
C PHE A 85 8.02 3.21 20.19
N GLY A 86 7.36 2.83 21.29
CA GLY A 86 6.83 3.80 22.24
C GLY A 86 7.88 4.88 22.57
N LEU A 87 7.46 6.15 22.53
CA LEU A 87 8.17 7.40 22.84
C LEU A 87 9.60 7.21 23.38
N GLN A 88 10.64 7.30 22.53
CA GLN A 88 12.03 7.13 22.96
C GLN A 88 12.98 8.21 22.43
N GLU A 89 13.85 8.70 23.33
CA GLU A 89 14.89 9.72 23.13
C GLU A 89 16.04 9.27 22.20
N ASP A 90 15.96 8.05 21.64
CA ASP A 90 17.05 7.38 20.91
C ASP A 90 16.71 7.05 19.43
N LEU A 91 15.67 7.65 18.86
CA LEU A 91 15.33 7.51 17.43
C LEU A 91 16.07 8.53 16.57
N VAL A 92 16.63 8.06 15.45
CA VAL A 92 17.24 8.91 14.42
C VAL A 92 16.82 8.45 13.03
N TYR A 93 16.96 9.34 12.06
CA TYR A 93 16.60 9.09 10.66
C TYR A 93 17.80 9.20 9.76
N ILE A 94 17.92 8.28 8.80
CA ILE A 94 19.02 8.30 7.84
C ILE A 94 18.87 9.51 6.91
N SER A 95 19.92 10.33 6.81
CA SER A 95 19.93 11.54 5.96
C SER A 95 20.61 11.34 4.61
N ALA A 96 21.45 10.31 4.47
CA ALA A 96 22.10 9.97 3.21
C ALA A 96 21.19 9.11 2.31
N ASP A 97 21.25 9.34 0.99
CA ASP A 97 20.53 8.52 -0.01
C ASP A 97 20.77 7.01 0.16
N ARG A 98 22.02 6.67 0.53
CA ARG A 98 22.43 5.31 0.83
C ARG A 98 23.54 5.33 1.89
N LEU A 99 23.26 4.79 3.06
CA LEU A 99 24.21 4.64 4.16
C LEU A 99 24.56 3.17 4.34
N SER A 100 25.85 2.84 4.40
CA SER A 100 26.29 1.45 4.63
C SER A 100 26.19 1.10 6.11
N VAL A 101 25.54 -0.01 6.44
CA VAL A 101 25.54 -0.59 7.78
C VAL A 101 26.77 -1.47 7.93
N ARG A 102 27.54 -1.22 8.99
CA ARG A 102 28.86 -1.79 9.24
C ARG A 102 28.83 -2.84 10.34
N ALA A 103 29.77 -3.78 10.30
CA ALA A 103 29.90 -4.82 11.31
C ALA A 103 30.51 -4.32 12.63
N ASP A 104 31.25 -3.21 12.58
CA ASP A 104 31.90 -2.56 13.73
C ASP A 104 31.93 -1.03 13.52
N SER A 105 32.24 -0.27 14.57
CA SER A 105 32.39 1.20 14.64
C SER A 105 33.59 1.74 13.85
N SER A 106 33.73 1.32 12.60
CA SER A 106 34.83 1.66 11.69
C SER A 106 34.42 1.52 10.22
N GLU A 107 34.87 2.46 9.39
CA GLU A 107 34.64 2.46 7.93
C GLU A 107 35.29 1.27 7.23
N ASP A 108 36.40 0.76 7.79
CA ASP A 108 37.17 -0.36 7.27
C ASP A 108 36.52 -1.72 7.59
N SER A 109 35.49 -1.73 8.44
CA SER A 109 34.79 -2.97 8.79
C SER A 109 33.87 -3.44 7.67
N GLU A 110 33.55 -4.74 7.70
CA GLU A 110 32.68 -5.38 6.72
C GLU A 110 31.31 -4.71 6.66
N SER A 111 30.81 -4.48 5.45
CA SER A 111 29.45 -3.98 5.24
C SER A 111 28.46 -5.13 5.38
N ARG A 112 27.48 -4.97 6.27
CA ARG A 112 26.38 -5.92 6.46
C ARG A 112 25.20 -5.61 5.55
N GLY A 113 25.05 -4.37 5.13
CA GLY A 113 23.96 -3.94 4.28
C GLY A 113 23.96 -2.43 4.09
N SER A 114 22.78 -1.89 3.78
CA SER A 114 22.60 -0.45 3.62
C SER A 114 21.19 -0.02 3.97
N LEU A 115 21.09 1.21 4.45
CA LEU A 115 19.86 1.94 4.65
C LEU A 115 19.75 3.08 3.63
N SER A 116 18.55 3.57 3.42
CA SER A 116 18.22 4.68 2.53
C SER A 116 17.74 5.89 3.33
N LYS A 117 17.80 7.06 2.71
CA LYS A 117 17.27 8.31 3.30
C LYS A 117 15.83 8.12 3.78
N GLY A 118 15.51 8.64 4.96
CA GLY A 118 14.20 8.52 5.58
C GLY A 118 13.97 7.25 6.38
N ASN A 119 14.86 6.25 6.33
CA ASN A 119 14.76 5.10 7.22
C ASN A 119 14.89 5.54 8.68
N GLU A 120 13.91 5.13 9.49
CA GLU A 120 13.91 5.28 10.95
C GLU A 120 14.74 4.15 11.57
N VAL A 121 15.65 4.51 12.48
CA VAL A 121 16.48 3.57 13.21
C VAL A 121 16.60 3.99 14.67
N ARG A 122 16.87 3.00 15.52
CA ARG A 122 17.15 3.24 16.94
C ARG A 122 18.63 3.19 17.22
N VAL A 123 19.11 4.15 17.96
CA VAL A 123 20.44 4.14 18.55
C VAL A 123 20.42 3.23 19.79
N LEU A 124 21.27 2.21 19.80
CA LEU A 124 21.51 1.31 20.93
C LEU A 124 22.73 1.76 21.74
N GLU A 125 23.77 2.22 21.04
CA GLU A 125 25.03 2.65 21.62
C GLU A 125 25.64 3.76 20.77
N GLU A 126 26.30 4.72 21.43
CA GLU A 126 27.12 5.75 20.79
C GLU A 126 28.60 5.53 21.15
N VAL A 127 29.47 5.48 20.14
CA VAL A 127 30.92 5.34 20.31
C VAL A 127 31.66 6.38 19.49
N GLU A 128 32.56 7.12 20.15
CA GLU A 128 33.52 7.99 19.47
C GLU A 128 34.77 7.21 19.07
N ASN A 129 35.08 7.16 17.78
CA ASN A 129 36.31 6.53 17.26
C ASN A 129 37.09 7.54 16.40
N GLY A 130 38.04 8.24 17.04
CA GLY A 130 38.77 9.33 16.40
C GLY A 130 37.91 10.59 16.29
N ASP A 131 37.70 11.06 15.06
CA ASP A 131 36.87 12.25 14.76
C ASP A 131 35.44 11.88 14.31
N VAL A 132 35.10 10.58 14.30
CA VAL A 132 33.78 10.08 13.86
C VAL A 132 33.03 9.49 15.04
N THR A 133 31.79 9.94 15.21
CA THR A 133 30.82 9.33 16.12
C THR A 133 30.06 8.24 15.38
N TRP A 134 30.02 7.05 15.96
CA TRP A 134 29.32 5.89 15.43
C TRP A 134 28.12 5.55 16.31
N TYR A 135 26.99 5.27 15.66
CA TYR A 135 25.83 4.69 16.31
C TYR A 135 25.77 3.19 16.02
N GLN A 136 25.72 2.37 17.06
CA GLN A 136 25.16 1.04 16.92
C GLN A 136 23.66 1.23 16.81
N ILE A 137 23.08 0.71 15.75
CA ILE A 137 21.67 0.86 15.46
C ILE A 137 20.96 -0.48 15.47
N ALA A 138 19.73 -0.48 15.97
CA ALA A 138 18.73 -1.47 15.61
C ALA A 138 17.87 -0.90 14.48
N HIS A 139 17.61 -1.69 13.46
CA HIS A 139 16.73 -1.29 12.37
C HIS A 139 15.89 -2.45 11.85
N HIS A 140 14.83 -2.11 11.15
CA HIS A 140 13.91 -3.09 10.61
C HIS A 140 14.46 -3.67 9.29
N ASN A 141 15.28 -4.72 9.36
CA ASN A 141 15.69 -5.48 8.19
C ASN A 141 15.94 -6.96 8.55
N PRO A 142 15.20 -7.91 7.97
CA PRO A 142 15.31 -9.33 8.29
C PRO A 142 16.71 -9.91 8.06
N ASP A 143 17.52 -9.29 7.21
CA ASP A 143 18.89 -9.74 6.89
C ASP A 143 19.95 -9.06 7.79
N VAL A 144 19.65 -7.90 8.40
CA VAL A 144 20.54 -7.12 9.27
C VAL A 144 19.72 -6.41 10.34
N ASN A 145 19.51 -7.03 11.51
CA ASN A 145 18.76 -6.37 12.58
C ASN A 145 19.60 -5.32 13.32
N GLU A 146 20.93 -5.42 13.27
CA GLU A 146 21.85 -4.51 13.94
C GLU A 146 23.16 -4.29 13.16
N GLY A 147 23.71 -3.10 13.34
CA GLY A 147 25.07 -2.77 12.90
C GLY A 147 25.43 -1.33 13.24
N TRP A 148 26.55 -0.87 12.69
CA TRP A 148 27.08 0.46 12.98
C TRP A 148 26.92 1.40 11.79
N VAL A 149 26.54 2.64 12.07
CA VAL A 149 26.45 3.73 11.07
C VAL A 149 27.15 4.97 11.59
N SER A 150 27.67 5.82 10.69
CA SER A 150 28.22 7.12 11.08
C SER A 150 27.08 8.06 11.45
N ALA A 151 27.14 8.65 12.65
CA ALA A 151 26.14 9.57 13.17
C ALA A 151 25.97 10.82 12.31
N GLU A 152 26.99 11.21 11.53
CA GLU A 152 26.94 12.39 10.65
C GLU A 152 25.88 12.26 9.53
N PHE A 153 25.49 11.03 9.19
CA PHE A 153 24.47 10.72 8.18
C PHE A 153 23.12 10.38 8.82
N THR A 154 22.88 10.92 10.01
CA THR A 154 21.61 10.79 10.72
C THR A 154 21.12 12.16 11.19
N VAL A 155 19.82 12.29 11.36
CA VAL A 155 19.17 13.47 11.97
C VAL A 155 18.23 13.02 13.07
N SER A 156 18.06 13.85 14.09
CA SER A 156 17.14 13.59 15.20
C SER A 156 15.68 13.90 14.85
N ASP A 157 15.43 14.83 13.93
CA ASP A 157 14.09 15.13 13.43
C ASP A 157 14.02 14.85 11.93
N LEU A 158 13.05 14.05 11.51
CA LEU A 158 12.79 13.76 10.10
C LEU A 158 12.47 15.03 9.29
N ASN A 159 12.03 16.12 9.94
CA ASN A 159 11.89 17.44 9.29
C ASN A 159 13.21 17.99 8.77
N GLU A 160 14.34 17.60 9.35
CA GLU A 160 15.66 18.01 8.87
C GLU A 160 16.02 17.35 7.52
N LEU A 161 15.26 16.35 7.07
CA LEU A 161 15.50 15.68 5.79
C LEU A 161 15.00 16.45 4.56
N HIS A 162 14.11 17.43 4.72
CA HIS A 162 13.50 18.17 3.62
C HIS A 162 13.36 19.67 3.93
N GLU A 163 13.70 20.52 2.95
CA GLU A 163 13.77 21.99 3.11
C GLU A 163 12.49 22.73 2.65
N SER A 164 11.48 22.01 2.15
CA SER A 164 10.67 22.48 1.01
C SER A 164 9.23 22.92 1.32
N THR A 165 8.56 22.40 2.36
CA THR A 165 7.22 22.88 2.77
C THR A 165 7.02 22.74 4.27
N ASP A 166 6.72 23.84 4.96
CA ASP A 166 6.23 23.78 6.34
C ASP A 166 4.75 23.31 6.26
N PHE A 167 4.45 22.10 6.75
CA PHE A 167 3.08 21.55 6.86
C PHE A 167 2.28 22.26 7.95
N ASP A 168 2.32 23.59 7.96
CA ASP A 168 1.89 24.47 9.05
C ASP A 168 0.57 25.19 8.79
N ASP A 169 -0.08 24.96 7.65
CA ASP A 169 -1.40 25.50 7.36
C ASP A 169 -2.45 24.80 8.23
N GLU A 170 -2.82 25.49 9.32
CA GLU A 170 -3.81 25.03 10.30
C GLU A 170 -5.13 24.59 9.66
N LYS A 171 -5.60 25.26 8.60
CA LYS A 171 -6.87 24.89 7.96
C LYS A 171 -6.74 23.66 7.09
N MET A 172 -5.63 23.53 6.37
CA MET A 172 -5.36 22.31 5.59
C MET A 172 -5.22 21.12 6.51
N ASN A 173 -4.52 21.30 7.63
CA ASN A 173 -4.37 20.25 8.63
C ASN A 173 -5.72 19.90 9.25
N GLU A 174 -6.53 20.87 9.69
CA GLU A 174 -7.89 20.63 10.19
C GLU A 174 -8.78 19.87 9.20
N PHE A 175 -8.65 20.18 7.90
CA PHE A 175 -9.37 19.48 6.85
C PHE A 175 -8.93 18.01 6.73
N PHE A 176 -7.63 17.78 6.55
CA PHE A 176 -7.08 16.43 6.38
C PHE A 176 -7.23 15.54 7.62
N THR A 177 -7.15 16.13 8.81
CA THR A 177 -7.28 15.40 10.07
C THR A 177 -8.72 15.37 10.61
N SER A 178 -9.70 15.81 9.81
CA SER A 178 -11.11 15.81 10.23
C SER A 178 -11.61 14.37 10.46
N PRO A 179 -12.25 14.09 11.61
CA PRO A 179 -12.78 12.74 11.90
C PRO A 179 -13.94 12.35 10.97
N THR A 180 -14.56 13.30 10.28
CA THR A 180 -15.67 13.05 9.34
C THR A 180 -15.26 13.11 7.89
N LEU A 181 -13.97 13.31 7.56
CA LEU A 181 -13.50 13.48 6.19
C LEU A 181 -14.04 12.40 5.24
N PHE A 182 -13.97 11.14 5.66
CA PHE A 182 -14.39 9.97 4.85
C PHE A 182 -15.88 9.64 4.96
N GLU A 183 -16.58 10.22 5.93
CA GLU A 183 -18.03 10.14 6.00
C GLU A 183 -18.69 11.15 5.09
N ASP A 184 -18.17 12.38 5.10
CA ASP A 184 -18.71 13.52 4.37
C ASP A 184 -18.26 13.53 2.90
N ASN A 185 -17.19 12.80 2.55
CA ASN A 185 -16.61 12.83 1.20
C ASN A 185 -16.27 11.44 0.68
N ARG A 186 -16.28 11.33 -0.65
CA ARG A 186 -15.59 10.27 -1.39
C ARG A 186 -14.16 10.67 -1.67
N VAL A 187 -13.27 9.69 -1.72
CA VAL A 187 -11.90 9.88 -2.18
C VAL A 187 -11.79 9.36 -3.60
N VAL A 188 -11.30 10.19 -4.51
CA VAL A 188 -11.03 9.82 -5.90
C VAL A 188 -9.53 9.88 -6.11
N ALA A 189 -8.92 8.75 -6.46
CA ALA A 189 -7.49 8.57 -6.44
C ALA A 189 -6.91 8.20 -7.81
N TYR A 190 -5.73 8.72 -8.12
CA TYR A 190 -4.92 8.29 -9.27
C TYR A 190 -3.75 7.42 -8.80
N TYR A 191 -3.65 6.21 -9.35
CA TYR A 191 -2.72 5.17 -8.91
C TYR A 191 -1.51 5.03 -9.82
N GLY A 192 -0.35 4.75 -9.21
CA GLY A 192 0.79 4.18 -9.92
C GLY A 192 2.15 4.55 -9.35
N HIS A 193 3.19 4.25 -10.13
CA HIS A 193 4.57 4.58 -9.80
C HIS A 193 5.07 5.72 -10.71
N PRO A 194 5.56 6.86 -10.18
CA PRO A 194 6.01 8.03 -10.95
C PRO A 194 6.99 7.73 -12.09
N ASN A 195 7.89 6.77 -11.88
CA ASN A 195 8.88 6.36 -12.90
C ASN A 195 8.42 5.23 -13.83
N SER A 196 7.12 4.96 -13.96
CA SER A 196 6.60 3.85 -14.76
C SER A 196 5.25 4.14 -15.42
N GLU A 197 5.25 4.34 -16.75
CA GLU A 197 4.04 4.56 -17.55
C GLU A 197 3.10 3.35 -17.65
N ILE A 198 3.56 2.17 -17.23
CA ILE A 198 2.77 0.92 -17.24
C ILE A 198 2.12 0.60 -15.90
N MET A 199 2.61 1.19 -14.80
CA MET A 199 2.09 0.93 -13.45
C MET A 199 0.94 1.86 -13.05
N GLY A 200 0.52 2.75 -13.95
CA GLY A 200 -0.69 3.55 -13.80
C GLY A 200 -0.51 5.00 -14.23
N ILE A 201 -1.61 5.76 -14.18
CA ILE A 201 -1.68 7.16 -14.61
C ILE A 201 -0.66 8.09 -13.92
N VAL A 202 -0.26 7.79 -12.68
CA VAL A 202 0.74 8.59 -11.95
C VAL A 202 2.07 8.67 -12.70
N GLY A 203 2.48 7.59 -13.39
CA GLY A 203 3.73 7.56 -14.14
C GLY A 203 3.66 8.16 -15.54
N ARG A 204 2.51 8.73 -15.92
CA ARG A 204 2.25 9.27 -17.28
C ARG A 204 2.23 10.79 -17.35
N HIS A 205 2.22 11.45 -16.19
CA HIS A 205 2.10 12.90 -16.08
C HIS A 205 3.09 13.43 -15.05
N SER A 206 3.51 14.69 -15.19
CA SER A 206 4.17 15.39 -14.07
C SER A 206 3.17 15.55 -12.92
N VAL A 207 3.66 15.75 -11.70
CA VAL A 207 2.79 15.86 -10.51
C VAL A 207 1.78 17.00 -10.64
N GLU A 208 2.16 18.12 -11.26
CA GLU A 208 1.27 19.27 -11.47
C GLU A 208 0.13 18.95 -12.44
N ASP A 209 0.47 18.41 -13.62
CA ASP A 209 -0.51 18.02 -14.64
C ASP A 209 -1.41 16.88 -14.12
N LEU A 210 -0.85 15.97 -13.32
CA LEU A 210 -1.56 14.87 -12.67
C LEU A 210 -2.63 15.40 -11.71
N ILE A 211 -2.29 16.38 -10.87
CA ILE A 211 -3.24 16.97 -9.92
C ILE A 211 -4.36 17.69 -10.66
N ASP A 212 -4.06 18.42 -11.74
CA ASP A 212 -5.10 19.10 -12.52
C ASP A 212 -6.11 18.11 -13.14
N LEU A 213 -5.62 17.00 -13.72
CA LEU A 213 -6.49 15.92 -14.26
C LEU A 213 -7.30 15.21 -13.15
N LEU A 214 -6.67 15.02 -12.00
CA LEU A 214 -7.30 14.38 -10.84
C LEU A 214 -8.41 15.25 -10.26
N GLU A 215 -8.23 16.56 -10.18
CA GLU A 215 -9.28 17.50 -9.75
C GLU A 215 -10.47 17.47 -10.72
N GLU A 216 -10.22 17.43 -12.03
CA GLU A 216 -11.29 17.28 -13.04
C GLU A 216 -12.08 15.99 -12.85
N THR A 217 -11.39 14.86 -12.61
CA THR A 217 -12.04 13.56 -12.37
C THR A 217 -12.81 13.56 -11.05
N THR A 218 -12.23 14.15 -10.00
CA THR A 218 -12.87 14.28 -8.69
C THR A 218 -14.17 15.08 -8.77
N GLN A 219 -14.19 16.16 -9.56
CA GLN A 219 -15.40 16.96 -9.76
C GLN A 219 -16.55 16.14 -10.36
N THR A 220 -16.25 15.16 -11.23
CA THR A 220 -17.31 14.31 -11.79
C THR A 220 -18.03 13.46 -10.72
N TYR A 221 -17.33 13.10 -9.64
CA TYR A 221 -17.94 12.41 -8.49
C TYR A 221 -18.70 13.38 -7.58
N ASP A 222 -18.19 14.58 -7.35
CA ASP A 222 -18.91 15.62 -6.57
C ASP A 222 -20.22 16.06 -7.27
N ASP A 223 -20.23 16.06 -8.60
CA ASP A 223 -21.42 16.35 -9.41
C ASP A 223 -22.42 15.18 -9.43
N ALA A 224 -21.93 13.94 -9.41
CA ALA A 224 -22.76 12.73 -9.44
C ALA A 224 -23.35 12.37 -8.06
N ASP A 225 -22.78 12.89 -6.96
CA ASP A 225 -23.24 12.64 -5.59
C ASP A 225 -23.90 13.87 -4.95
N GLU A 226 -25.19 13.73 -4.60
CA GLU A 226 -25.93 14.80 -3.92
C GLU A 226 -25.68 14.84 -2.40
N ASP A 227 -25.24 13.72 -1.80
CA ASP A 227 -25.15 13.50 -0.36
C ASP A 227 -23.73 13.73 0.19
N LYS A 228 -22.69 13.28 -0.53
CA LYS A 228 -21.27 13.44 -0.16
C LYS A 228 -20.53 14.40 -1.10
N GLY A 229 -19.46 15.01 -0.60
CA GLY A 229 -18.47 15.71 -1.43
C GLY A 229 -17.47 14.73 -2.06
N ALA A 230 -16.48 15.24 -2.79
CA ALA A 230 -15.35 14.44 -3.27
C ALA A 230 -14.00 15.14 -3.03
N VAL A 231 -12.98 14.35 -2.69
CA VAL A 231 -11.62 14.80 -2.37
C VAL A 231 -10.62 14.04 -3.25
N PRO A 232 -9.69 14.74 -3.92
CA PRO A 232 -8.68 14.10 -4.76
C PRO A 232 -7.60 13.41 -3.92
N ALA A 233 -7.04 12.31 -4.45
CA ALA A 233 -5.88 11.62 -3.87
C ALA A 233 -4.87 11.13 -4.92
N ILE A 234 -3.59 11.07 -4.56
CA ILE A 234 -2.55 10.39 -5.33
C ILE A 234 -2.19 9.09 -4.61
N TYR A 235 -2.16 7.97 -5.31
CA TYR A 235 -1.91 6.65 -4.76
C TYR A 235 -0.58 6.11 -5.31
N LEU A 236 0.48 6.23 -4.50
CA LEU A 236 1.86 5.95 -4.89
C LEU A 236 2.26 4.51 -4.57
N VAL A 237 2.76 3.78 -5.56
CA VAL A 237 3.42 2.49 -5.33
C VAL A 237 4.83 2.74 -4.82
N TYR A 238 5.01 2.75 -3.51
CA TYR A 238 6.31 2.98 -2.86
C TYR A 238 7.20 1.74 -2.93
N GLY A 239 6.68 0.59 -2.50
CA GLY A 239 7.36 -0.69 -2.60
C GLY A 239 6.92 -1.43 -3.86
N THR A 240 7.86 -1.79 -4.75
CA THR A 240 7.59 -2.59 -5.95
C THR A 240 8.32 -3.94 -5.88
N VAL A 241 7.58 -5.04 -5.92
CA VAL A 241 8.16 -6.39 -5.88
C VAL A 241 8.86 -6.72 -7.21
N GLN A 242 10.01 -7.39 -7.10
CA GLN A 242 10.81 -7.90 -8.20
C GLN A 242 10.82 -9.44 -8.18
N PRO A 243 11.18 -10.10 -9.29
CA PRO A 243 11.39 -11.55 -9.30
C PRO A 243 12.33 -12.00 -8.17
N GLY A 244 11.92 -13.04 -7.43
CA GLY A 244 12.59 -13.49 -6.21
C GLY A 244 12.07 -12.83 -4.92
N GLY A 245 11.00 -12.02 -5.00
CA GLY A 245 10.34 -11.43 -3.83
C GLY A 245 11.09 -10.26 -3.20
N VAL A 246 12.10 -9.73 -3.88
CA VAL A 246 12.86 -8.55 -3.45
C VAL A 246 12.04 -7.30 -3.73
N VAL A 247 11.98 -6.36 -2.78
CA VAL A 247 11.22 -5.10 -2.95
C VAL A 247 12.18 -3.96 -3.27
N HIS A 248 11.92 -3.27 -4.38
CA HIS A 248 12.54 -1.99 -4.69
C HIS A 248 11.68 -0.85 -4.14
N LYS A 249 12.29 0.05 -3.39
CA LYS A 249 11.61 1.17 -2.73
C LYS A 249 11.80 2.45 -3.53
N MET A 250 10.76 3.28 -3.58
CA MET A 250 10.84 4.63 -4.10
C MET A 250 11.81 5.46 -3.23
N ASN A 251 12.56 6.36 -3.86
CA ASN A 251 13.43 7.27 -3.11
C ASN A 251 12.59 8.25 -2.28
N TYR A 252 13.01 8.50 -1.04
CA TYR A 252 12.31 9.40 -0.11
C TYR A 252 12.01 10.78 -0.68
N ASP A 253 12.96 11.42 -1.37
CA ASP A 253 12.77 12.76 -1.94
C ASP A 253 11.72 12.77 -3.04
N LEU A 254 11.59 11.67 -3.79
CA LEU A 254 10.53 11.52 -4.78
C LEU A 254 9.16 11.40 -4.10
N VAL A 255 9.04 10.58 -3.05
CA VAL A 255 7.78 10.48 -2.27
C VAL A 255 7.41 11.85 -1.72
N MET A 256 8.36 12.56 -1.11
CA MET A 256 8.15 13.88 -0.53
C MET A 256 7.70 14.91 -1.57
N SER A 257 8.25 14.88 -2.78
CA SER A 257 7.82 15.80 -3.85
C SER A 257 6.33 15.67 -4.20
N TYR A 258 5.76 14.46 -4.10
CA TYR A 258 4.34 14.23 -4.31
C TYR A 258 3.51 14.61 -3.09
N ILE A 259 3.97 14.29 -1.86
CA ILE A 259 3.27 14.66 -0.62
C ILE A 259 3.13 16.18 -0.52
N GLU A 260 4.20 16.93 -0.78
CA GLU A 260 4.22 18.39 -0.71
C GLU A 260 3.34 19.04 -1.79
N ALA A 261 3.46 18.59 -3.05
CA ALA A 261 2.64 19.10 -4.14
C ALA A 261 1.14 18.83 -3.90
N ALA A 262 0.82 17.64 -3.36
CA ALA A 262 -0.54 17.27 -3.00
C ALA A 262 -1.08 18.11 -1.84
N TYR A 263 -0.29 18.30 -0.79
CA TYR A 263 -0.66 19.10 0.38
C TYR A 263 -1.05 20.53 0.01
N GLN A 264 -0.24 21.19 -0.82
CA GLN A 264 -0.48 22.56 -1.30
C GLN A 264 -1.78 22.72 -2.11
N ARG A 265 -2.34 21.61 -2.59
CA ARG A 265 -3.54 21.56 -3.44
C ARG A 265 -4.75 20.91 -2.76
N GLY A 266 -4.64 20.52 -1.49
CA GLY A 266 -5.74 19.83 -0.80
C GLY A 266 -5.99 18.40 -1.26
N VAL A 267 -4.93 17.75 -1.75
CA VAL A 267 -4.95 16.39 -2.28
C VAL A 267 -4.37 15.44 -1.22
N LEU A 268 -5.05 14.32 -1.00
CA LEU A 268 -4.59 13.22 -0.16
C LEU A 268 -3.49 12.41 -0.87
N VAL A 269 -2.70 11.65 -0.12
CA VAL A 269 -1.71 10.72 -0.65
C VAL A 269 -1.86 9.37 0.03
N TYR A 270 -1.88 8.30 -0.74
CA TYR A 270 -1.82 6.93 -0.25
C TYR A 270 -0.46 6.35 -0.63
N ILE A 271 0.21 5.72 0.32
CA ILE A 271 1.50 5.06 0.10
C ILE A 271 1.28 3.55 0.16
N ASP A 272 1.48 2.90 -0.97
CA ASP A 272 1.23 1.48 -1.21
C ASP A 272 2.52 0.67 -1.22
N HIS A 273 2.47 -0.54 -0.69
CA HIS A 273 3.63 -1.41 -0.61
C HIS A 273 3.33 -2.83 -1.11
N GLN A 274 3.97 -3.19 -2.23
CA GLN A 274 4.04 -4.56 -2.72
C GLN A 274 5.03 -5.36 -1.86
N MET A 275 4.51 -6.24 -1.01
CA MET A 275 5.26 -6.84 0.11
C MET A 275 6.40 -7.78 -0.32
N GLY A 276 6.30 -8.38 -1.50
CA GLY A 276 7.26 -9.40 -1.96
C GLY A 276 7.27 -10.61 -1.03
N ARG A 277 8.46 -11.06 -0.61
CA ARG A 277 8.61 -12.18 0.33
C ARG A 277 8.36 -11.81 1.80
N ASN A 278 8.13 -10.54 2.10
CA ASN A 278 8.15 -10.04 3.47
C ASN A 278 6.82 -10.29 4.20
N HIS A 279 6.89 -10.26 5.53
CA HIS A 279 5.71 -10.25 6.39
C HIS A 279 4.94 -8.91 6.24
N PRO A 280 3.61 -8.87 6.40
CA PRO A 280 2.83 -7.63 6.29
C PRO A 280 3.28 -6.55 7.28
N THR A 281 3.52 -6.91 8.53
CA THR A 281 4.06 -5.97 9.55
C THR A 281 5.44 -5.43 9.16
N TYR A 282 6.24 -6.19 8.40
CA TYR A 282 7.50 -5.67 7.87
C TYR A 282 7.28 -4.56 6.86
N SER A 283 6.35 -4.79 5.95
CA SER A 283 6.08 -3.88 4.84
C SER A 283 5.39 -2.60 5.29
N ILE A 284 4.49 -2.67 6.28
CA ILE A 284 3.85 -1.46 6.82
C ILE A 284 4.86 -0.58 7.56
N ASN A 285 5.77 -1.17 8.35
CA ASN A 285 6.78 -0.42 9.10
C ASN A 285 7.66 0.46 8.20
N GLU A 286 7.92 0.03 6.96
CA GLU A 286 8.69 0.78 5.97
C GLU A 286 8.02 2.09 5.51
N ILE A 287 6.72 2.25 5.77
CA ILE A 287 5.93 3.40 5.32
C ILE A 287 5.20 4.13 6.47
N LEU A 288 5.30 3.67 7.72
CA LEU A 288 4.66 4.30 8.88
C LEU A 288 5.08 5.76 9.09
N SER A 289 6.36 6.08 8.88
CA SER A 289 6.90 7.41 9.14
C SER A 289 6.28 8.52 8.29
N PHE A 290 5.67 8.16 7.15
CA PHE A 290 4.93 9.12 6.34
C PHE A 290 3.59 9.54 6.96
N LEU A 291 3.04 8.83 7.95
CA LEU A 291 1.79 9.21 8.64
C LEU A 291 1.87 10.54 9.39
N ARG A 292 3.10 11.01 9.66
CA ARG A 292 3.32 12.35 10.23
C ARG A 292 2.77 13.46 9.34
N TYR A 293 2.68 13.22 8.04
CA TYR A 293 2.11 14.17 7.09
C TYR A 293 0.58 14.03 7.12
N PRO A 294 -0.15 15.13 7.35
CA PRO A 294 -1.58 15.08 7.64
C PRO A 294 -2.40 14.54 6.48
N ASN A 295 -1.92 14.71 5.24
CA ASN A 295 -2.58 14.25 4.03
C ASN A 295 -2.19 12.82 3.61
N VAL A 296 -1.46 12.05 4.43
CA VAL A 296 -0.97 10.71 4.06
C VAL A 296 -1.79 9.58 4.70
N HIS A 297 -2.05 8.54 3.91
CA HIS A 297 -2.67 7.27 4.27
C HIS A 297 -1.82 6.11 3.75
N LEU A 298 -2.06 4.90 4.24
CA LEU A 298 -1.22 3.73 3.92
C LEU A 298 -2.01 2.62 3.26
N ALA A 299 -1.31 1.78 2.50
CA ALA A 299 -1.88 0.61 1.87
C ALA A 299 -0.87 -0.52 1.76
N LEU A 300 -1.39 -1.75 1.76
CA LEU A 300 -0.65 -2.94 1.38
C LEU A 300 -1.40 -3.63 0.24
N ASP A 301 -0.65 -4.24 -0.66
CA ASP A 301 -1.21 -4.99 -1.78
C ASP A 301 -0.95 -6.51 -1.62
N PRO A 302 -1.92 -7.28 -1.11
CA PRO A 302 -1.79 -8.72 -0.87
C PRO A 302 -1.46 -9.53 -2.12
N GLU A 303 -1.84 -9.06 -3.31
CA GLU A 303 -1.54 -9.72 -4.58
C GLU A 303 -0.03 -9.96 -4.75
N TRP A 304 0.77 -9.02 -4.23
CA TRP A 304 2.21 -8.99 -4.43
C TRP A 304 3.01 -9.57 -3.27
N ARG A 305 2.37 -10.27 -2.33
CA ARG A 305 3.09 -11.10 -1.35
C ARG A 305 3.50 -12.42 -1.97
N THR A 306 4.56 -12.39 -2.78
CA THR A 306 5.06 -13.54 -3.54
C THR A 306 6.54 -13.37 -3.92
N GLU A 307 7.23 -14.49 -4.13
CA GLU A 307 8.55 -14.52 -4.78
C GLU A 307 8.47 -14.58 -6.32
N ARG A 308 7.29 -14.83 -6.87
CA ARG A 308 7.03 -15.04 -8.30
C ARG A 308 5.96 -14.06 -8.81
N PRO A 309 6.23 -12.74 -8.77
CA PRO A 309 5.30 -11.73 -9.26
C PRO A 309 4.90 -12.03 -10.72
N MET A 310 3.67 -11.67 -11.09
CA MET A 310 3.04 -11.94 -12.40
C MET A 310 2.76 -13.42 -12.72
N GLN A 311 3.14 -14.36 -11.86
CA GLN A 311 2.89 -15.80 -12.07
C GLN A 311 1.89 -16.37 -11.08
N GLU A 312 1.82 -15.77 -9.89
CA GLU A 312 0.86 -16.13 -8.86
C GLU A 312 0.33 -14.90 -8.13
N VAL A 313 -0.78 -15.10 -7.44
CA VAL A 313 -1.42 -14.10 -6.60
C VAL A 313 -1.13 -14.48 -5.17
N GLY A 314 -0.50 -13.55 -4.44
CA GLY A 314 -0.21 -13.65 -3.01
C GLY A 314 -1.46 -13.63 -2.13
N HIS A 315 -1.24 -13.75 -0.83
CA HIS A 315 -2.30 -13.70 0.17
C HIS A 315 -1.79 -13.24 1.54
N ILE A 316 -2.71 -12.76 2.37
CA ILE A 316 -2.52 -12.51 3.80
C ILE A 316 -3.71 -13.06 4.58
N THR A 317 -3.58 -13.25 5.89
CA THR A 317 -4.70 -13.66 6.75
C THR A 317 -5.43 -12.47 7.36
N GLY A 318 -6.65 -12.69 7.86
CA GLY A 318 -7.38 -11.69 8.65
C GLY A 318 -6.61 -11.27 9.91
N SER A 319 -5.94 -12.21 10.58
CA SER A 319 -5.06 -11.89 11.71
C SER A 319 -3.87 -11.01 11.31
N GLU A 320 -3.22 -11.28 10.16
CA GLU A 320 -2.12 -10.44 9.70
C GLU A 320 -2.58 -9.01 9.33
N LEU A 321 -3.82 -8.85 8.86
CA LEU A 321 -4.43 -7.52 8.67
C LEU A 321 -4.64 -6.80 10.00
N ASN A 322 -5.08 -7.51 11.03
CA ASN A 322 -5.23 -6.98 12.39
C ASN A 322 -3.88 -6.54 12.96
N ASP A 323 -2.82 -7.32 12.79
CA ASP A 323 -1.46 -6.95 13.24
C ASP A 323 -0.95 -5.67 12.56
N VAL A 324 -1.28 -5.48 11.28
CA VAL A 324 -0.92 -4.26 10.53
C VAL A 324 -1.68 -3.04 11.07
N GLN A 325 -2.98 -3.19 11.35
CA GLN A 325 -3.79 -2.13 11.94
C GLN A 325 -3.31 -1.75 13.34
N GLU A 326 -3.05 -2.74 14.20
CA GLU A 326 -2.51 -2.53 15.54
C GLU A 326 -1.19 -1.75 15.48
N ARG A 327 -0.27 -2.19 14.62
CA ARG A 327 1.02 -1.52 14.45
C ARG A 327 0.87 -0.07 13.98
N MET A 328 -0.10 0.21 13.10
CA MET A 328 -0.40 1.55 12.64
C MET A 328 -1.05 2.42 13.73
N GLN A 329 -1.97 1.86 14.52
CA GLN A 329 -2.59 2.51 15.68
C GLN A 329 -1.53 2.89 16.72
N GLU A 330 -0.69 1.94 17.12
CA GLU A 330 0.42 2.17 18.07
C GLU A 330 1.34 3.29 17.59
N TYR A 331 1.69 3.31 16.30
CA TYR A 331 2.54 4.35 15.72
C TYR A 331 1.88 5.72 15.82
N ILE A 332 0.59 5.83 15.48
CA ILE A 332 -0.17 7.08 15.54
C ILE A 332 -0.25 7.60 16.97
N GLU A 333 -0.61 6.74 17.93
CA GLU A 333 -0.74 7.11 19.35
C GLU A 333 0.60 7.55 19.93
N THR A 334 1.64 6.77 19.65
CA THR A 334 3.00 7.00 20.15
C THR A 334 3.58 8.32 19.65
N HIS A 335 3.33 8.68 18.40
CA HIS A 335 3.85 9.90 17.79
C HIS A 335 2.88 11.08 17.88
N GLU A 336 1.79 10.94 18.65
CA GLU A 336 0.74 11.93 18.83
C GLU A 336 0.20 12.47 17.48
N ILE A 337 0.16 11.61 16.46
CA ILE A 337 -0.27 11.96 15.10
C ILE A 337 -1.77 12.27 15.14
N GLN A 338 -2.12 13.45 14.63
CA GLN A 338 -3.49 13.95 14.71
C GLN A 338 -4.37 13.38 13.60
N GLY A 339 -5.62 13.06 13.96
CA GLY A 339 -6.69 12.67 13.05
C GLY A 339 -6.67 11.20 12.64
N THR A 340 -7.73 10.85 11.91
CA THR A 340 -7.98 9.49 11.44
C THR A 340 -7.16 9.16 10.20
N ARG A 341 -6.76 7.90 10.04
CA ARG A 341 -5.95 7.45 8.88
C ARG A 341 -6.55 6.21 8.26
N GLN A 342 -6.72 6.21 6.94
CA GLN A 342 -7.12 5.00 6.24
C GLN A 342 -5.94 4.03 6.07
N PHE A 343 -6.22 2.75 6.29
CA PHE A 343 -5.38 1.64 5.86
C PHE A 343 -6.14 0.84 4.80
N VAL A 344 -5.59 0.75 3.59
CA VAL A 344 -6.25 0.10 2.46
C VAL A 344 -5.61 -1.26 2.16
N PHE A 345 -6.42 -2.28 1.94
CA PHE A 345 -5.96 -3.54 1.35
C PHE A 345 -6.75 -3.86 0.07
N HIS A 346 -6.08 -4.49 -0.88
CA HIS A 346 -6.64 -4.82 -2.19
C HIS A 346 -7.11 -6.28 -2.24
N GLN A 347 -8.25 -6.54 -2.89
CA GLN A 347 -8.74 -7.89 -3.15
C GLN A 347 -9.54 -7.97 -4.46
N PHE A 348 -9.30 -9.02 -5.26
CA PHE A 348 -10.13 -9.35 -6.43
C PHE A 348 -10.44 -10.83 -6.60
N VAL A 349 -9.81 -11.69 -5.77
CA VAL A 349 -10.17 -13.10 -5.62
C VAL A 349 -10.18 -13.47 -4.15
N GLU A 350 -11.05 -14.40 -3.76
CA GLU A 350 -11.24 -14.81 -2.36
C GLU A 350 -9.92 -15.22 -1.69
N LYS A 351 -9.12 -16.04 -2.38
CA LYS A 351 -7.86 -16.59 -1.84
C LYS A 351 -6.80 -15.57 -1.42
N MET A 352 -6.95 -14.29 -1.78
CA MET A 352 -6.02 -13.24 -1.36
C MET A 352 -6.12 -12.94 0.13
N ILE A 353 -7.30 -13.14 0.72
CA ILE A 353 -7.54 -12.91 2.14
C ILE A 353 -8.05 -14.21 2.74
N VAL A 354 -7.20 -14.84 3.54
CA VAL A 354 -7.51 -16.09 4.26
C VAL A 354 -8.12 -15.72 5.60
N ASP A 355 -9.12 -16.47 6.06
CA ASP A 355 -9.82 -16.23 7.34
C ASP A 355 -10.34 -14.78 7.44
N VAL A 356 -11.07 -14.34 6.40
CA VAL A 356 -11.61 -12.97 6.25
C VAL A 356 -12.57 -12.59 7.39
N GLU A 357 -13.21 -13.59 8.00
CA GLU A 357 -14.08 -13.47 9.16
C GLU A 357 -13.34 -13.04 10.44
N ASP A 358 -12.02 -13.22 10.51
CA ASP A 358 -11.20 -12.83 11.65
C ASP A 358 -10.80 -11.33 11.61
N ILE A 359 -11.11 -10.64 10.51
CA ILE A 359 -10.79 -9.21 10.38
C ILE A 359 -11.62 -8.39 11.35
N SER A 360 -10.94 -7.57 12.16
CA SER A 360 -11.57 -6.54 12.98
C SER A 360 -11.37 -5.16 12.36
N ALA A 361 -12.32 -4.26 12.61
CA ALA A 361 -12.26 -2.84 12.25
C ALA A 361 -12.23 -1.93 13.50
N ASP A 362 -11.86 -2.47 14.67
CA ASP A 362 -11.89 -1.79 15.97
C ASP A 362 -10.55 -1.12 16.36
N TYR A 363 -9.81 -0.60 15.38
CA TYR A 363 -8.46 -0.04 15.57
C TYR A 363 -8.42 1.50 15.47
N ASP A 364 -9.29 2.22 16.18
CA ASP A 364 -9.30 3.70 16.17
C ASP A 364 -7.92 4.28 16.56
N PRO A 365 -7.31 5.22 15.80
CA PRO A 365 -7.90 6.03 14.72
C PRO A 365 -7.60 5.52 13.29
N VAL A 366 -7.38 4.22 13.11
CA VAL A 366 -7.19 3.57 11.80
C VAL A 366 -8.55 3.12 11.23
N LEU A 367 -8.85 3.56 10.01
CA LEU A 367 -10.03 3.10 9.25
C LEU A 367 -9.59 2.08 8.20
N LEU A 368 -9.98 0.84 8.39
CA LEU A 368 -9.73 -0.21 7.41
C LEU A 368 -10.63 -0.04 6.18
N VAL A 369 -10.03 -0.04 5.00
CA VAL A 369 -10.71 0.04 3.70
C VAL A 369 -10.45 -1.23 2.90
N HIS A 370 -11.52 -1.98 2.62
CA HIS A 370 -11.47 -3.12 1.71
C HIS A 370 -11.67 -2.63 0.28
N ASN A 371 -10.60 -2.58 -0.51
CA ASN A 371 -10.64 -2.14 -1.90
C ASN A 371 -10.79 -3.30 -2.89
N THR A 372 -11.85 -3.29 -3.69
CA THR A 372 -12.00 -4.23 -4.81
C THR A 372 -11.08 -3.85 -5.97
N SER A 373 -10.13 -4.73 -6.31
CA SER A 373 -9.00 -4.44 -7.21
C SER A 373 -8.92 -5.37 -8.44
N GLY A 374 -9.97 -5.43 -9.25
CA GLY A 374 -10.02 -6.24 -10.48
C GLY A 374 -10.21 -5.41 -11.75
N TRP A 375 -9.88 -5.96 -12.92
CA TRP A 375 -10.08 -5.31 -14.22
C TRP A 375 -11.05 -6.09 -15.11
N GLY A 376 -11.61 -5.43 -16.11
CA GLY A 376 -12.37 -6.06 -17.17
C GLY A 376 -13.75 -5.43 -17.39
N ALA A 377 -14.72 -6.26 -17.82
CA ALA A 377 -16.06 -5.77 -18.11
C ALA A 377 -16.81 -5.37 -16.82
N PRO A 378 -17.67 -4.33 -16.85
CA PRO A 378 -18.43 -3.86 -15.69
C PRO A 378 -19.19 -4.96 -14.94
N GLU A 379 -19.82 -5.90 -15.65
CA GLU A 379 -20.57 -7.01 -15.03
C GLU A 379 -19.67 -7.87 -14.13
N GLY A 380 -18.48 -8.24 -14.62
CA GLY A 380 -17.52 -9.01 -13.84
C GLY A 380 -17.05 -8.25 -12.61
N LYS A 381 -16.79 -6.94 -12.75
CA LYS A 381 -16.35 -6.11 -11.61
C LYS A 381 -17.42 -5.92 -10.55
N ARG A 382 -18.68 -5.73 -10.96
CA ARG A 382 -19.83 -5.69 -10.03
C ARG A 382 -19.94 -7.01 -9.26
N ALA A 383 -19.85 -8.13 -9.96
CA ALA A 383 -19.89 -9.46 -9.34
C ALA A 383 -18.72 -9.69 -8.37
N THR A 384 -17.50 -9.26 -8.73
CA THR A 384 -16.35 -9.32 -7.81
C THR A 384 -16.60 -8.45 -6.58
N HIS A 385 -17.09 -7.22 -6.75
CA HIS A 385 -17.35 -6.30 -5.65
C HIS A 385 -18.37 -6.87 -4.67
N GLU A 386 -19.54 -7.30 -5.15
CA GLU A 386 -20.57 -7.94 -4.33
C GLU A 386 -19.99 -9.12 -3.55
N LYS A 387 -19.27 -10.01 -4.24
CA LYS A 387 -18.72 -11.23 -3.66
C LYS A 387 -17.67 -10.97 -2.56
N VAL A 388 -16.68 -10.11 -2.82
CA VAL A 388 -15.60 -9.89 -1.83
C VAL A 388 -16.08 -9.04 -0.66
N THR A 389 -17.04 -8.13 -0.88
CA THR A 389 -17.56 -7.28 0.18
C THR A 389 -18.59 -7.99 1.05
N GLU A 390 -19.37 -8.93 0.53
CA GLU A 390 -20.29 -9.79 1.32
C GLU A 390 -19.52 -10.69 2.29
N ALA A 391 -18.33 -11.14 1.89
CA ALA A 391 -17.48 -11.98 2.73
C ALA A 391 -16.80 -11.24 3.89
N SER A 392 -16.87 -9.91 3.94
CA SER A 392 -16.07 -9.07 4.84
C SER A 392 -16.91 -7.98 5.50
N GLU A 393 -16.97 -7.98 6.83
CA GLU A 393 -17.71 -6.97 7.62
C GLU A 393 -17.02 -5.59 7.66
N VAL A 394 -15.88 -5.42 6.98
CA VAL A 394 -15.14 -4.15 6.91
C VAL A 394 -16.05 -3.03 6.38
N PRO A 395 -16.29 -1.94 7.13
CA PRO A 395 -17.33 -0.98 6.77
C PRO A 395 -16.96 -0.11 5.56
N TYR A 396 -15.69 0.31 5.44
CA TYR A 396 -15.27 1.17 4.34
C TYR A 396 -14.86 0.33 3.13
N LYS A 397 -15.40 0.71 1.97
CA LYS A 397 -15.20 -0.02 0.72
C LYS A 397 -14.51 0.87 -0.31
N GLY A 398 -13.65 0.25 -1.11
CA GLY A 398 -13.00 0.86 -2.24
C GLY A 398 -13.32 0.14 -3.55
N PHE A 399 -13.20 0.84 -4.68
CA PHE A 399 -13.37 0.28 -6.00
C PHE A 399 -12.32 0.83 -6.98
N LYS A 400 -11.52 -0.06 -7.56
CA LYS A 400 -10.47 0.31 -8.52
C LYS A 400 -10.96 0.15 -9.96
N LEU A 401 -10.61 1.10 -10.80
CA LEU A 401 -10.89 1.23 -12.23
C LEU A 401 -9.57 1.27 -12.99
N TRP A 402 -9.57 0.76 -14.22
CA TRP A 402 -8.36 0.61 -15.02
C TRP A 402 -8.52 1.28 -16.38
N TYR A 403 -7.76 2.34 -16.62
CA TYR A 403 -7.78 3.07 -17.88
C TYR A 403 -7.20 2.24 -19.02
N HIS A 404 -7.74 2.44 -20.22
CA HIS A 404 -7.11 1.94 -21.44
C HIS A 404 -5.98 2.88 -21.86
N PHE A 405 -4.76 2.37 -21.84
CA PHE A 405 -3.59 3.10 -22.37
C PHE A 405 -2.99 2.46 -23.61
N SER A 406 -3.06 1.12 -23.72
CA SER A 406 -2.57 0.38 -24.89
C SER A 406 -3.05 -1.06 -24.88
N ASP A 407 -3.00 -1.72 -26.03
CA ASP A 407 -3.24 -3.16 -26.17
C ASP A 407 -1.95 -3.99 -26.06
N GLN A 408 -0.90 -3.44 -25.42
CA GLN A 408 0.34 -4.18 -25.23
C GLN A 408 0.14 -5.35 -24.25
N PRO A 409 0.77 -6.52 -24.48
CA PRO A 409 0.72 -7.63 -23.54
C PRO A 409 1.14 -7.20 -22.13
N GLY A 410 0.33 -7.57 -21.12
CA GLY A 410 0.57 -7.24 -19.72
C GLY A 410 -0.06 -5.92 -19.25
N VAL A 411 -0.69 -5.15 -20.15
CA VAL A 411 -1.52 -3.99 -19.76
C VAL A 411 -2.97 -4.47 -19.60
N HIS A 412 -3.52 -4.29 -18.40
CA HIS A 412 -4.88 -4.65 -18.06
C HIS A 412 -5.75 -3.38 -17.97
N TYR A 413 -6.99 -3.48 -18.46
CA TYR A 413 -7.91 -2.34 -18.50
C TYR A 413 -9.37 -2.77 -18.42
N ASP A 414 -10.23 -1.82 -18.07
CA ASP A 414 -11.68 -2.00 -18.07
C ASP A 414 -12.27 -1.75 -19.45
N ASN A 415 -13.24 -2.57 -19.86
CA ASN A 415 -13.87 -2.44 -21.16
C ASN A 415 -15.38 -2.77 -21.14
N PRO A 416 -16.26 -1.75 -21.21
CA PRO A 416 -15.96 -0.32 -21.07
C PRO A 416 -15.54 0.04 -19.63
N LEU A 417 -14.91 1.21 -19.46
CA LEU A 417 -14.71 1.84 -18.16
C LEU A 417 -16.07 2.26 -17.58
N MET A 418 -16.32 1.96 -16.30
CA MET A 418 -17.55 2.39 -15.63
C MET A 418 -17.56 3.91 -15.40
N THR A 419 -18.74 4.51 -15.53
CA THR A 419 -19.01 5.92 -15.22
C THR A 419 -19.08 6.15 -13.70
N PRO A 420 -18.92 7.41 -13.21
CA PRO A 420 -19.14 7.73 -11.81
C PRO A 420 -20.48 7.23 -11.29
N GLU A 421 -21.59 7.48 -11.98
CA GLU A 421 -22.93 7.02 -11.59
C GLU A 421 -23.00 5.50 -11.46
N GLU A 422 -22.40 4.77 -12.39
CA GLU A 422 -22.36 3.31 -12.35
C GLU A 422 -21.56 2.77 -11.16
N VAL A 423 -20.51 3.47 -10.74
CA VAL A 423 -19.69 3.14 -9.55
C VAL A 423 -20.45 3.50 -8.28
N LEU A 424 -21.18 4.62 -8.28
CA LEU A 424 -22.03 5.04 -7.17
C LEU A 424 -23.27 4.16 -7.00
N ASP A 425 -23.67 3.42 -8.03
CA ASP A 425 -24.75 2.43 -7.96
C ASP A 425 -24.29 1.05 -7.41
N LEU A 426 -23.02 0.90 -7.04
CA LEU A 426 -22.54 -0.32 -6.38
C LEU A 426 -23.10 -0.46 -4.95
N ASP A 427 -23.31 -1.70 -4.52
CA ASP A 427 -23.71 -2.06 -3.16
C ASP A 427 -22.75 -3.12 -2.62
N PRO A 428 -22.09 -2.88 -1.47
CA PRO A 428 -22.01 -1.62 -0.74
C PRO A 428 -21.36 -0.48 -1.56
N GLN A 429 -21.76 0.76 -1.30
CA GLN A 429 -21.27 1.89 -2.09
C GLN A 429 -19.80 2.24 -1.73
N PRO A 430 -18.88 2.35 -2.71
CA PRO A 430 -17.47 2.60 -2.43
C PRO A 430 -17.21 4.06 -2.01
N GLY A 431 -16.50 4.25 -0.89
CA GLY A 431 -16.02 5.56 -0.44
C GLY A 431 -14.68 5.96 -1.06
N LEU A 432 -13.85 4.99 -1.44
CA LEU A 432 -12.58 5.20 -2.14
C LEU A 432 -12.70 4.69 -3.59
N ILE A 433 -12.42 5.55 -4.56
CA ILE A 433 -12.40 5.21 -5.99
C ILE A 433 -10.98 5.40 -6.48
N ILE A 434 -10.41 4.38 -7.10
CA ILE A 434 -9.02 4.41 -7.58
C ILE A 434 -9.02 4.23 -9.09
N TYR A 435 -8.34 5.09 -9.83
CA TYR A 435 -8.07 4.93 -11.26
C TYR A 435 -6.60 4.60 -11.48
N GLN A 436 -6.33 3.47 -12.13
CA GLN A 436 -4.99 3.05 -12.56
C GLN A 436 -4.79 3.28 -14.05
#